data_AF-A0A533SJF3-F1
#
_entry.id   AF-A0A533SJF3-F1
#
_cell.length_a   1.000
_cell.length_b   1.000
_cell.length_c   1.000
_cell.angle_alpha   90.00
_cell.angle_beta   90.00
_cell.angle_gamma   90.00
#
_symmetry.space_group_name_H-M   'P 1'
#
loop_
_entity.id
_entity.type
_entity.pdbx_description
1 polymer ?
#
loop_
_entity_poly.entity_id
_entity_poly.type
_entity_poly.pdbx_seq_one_letter_code
_entity_poly.pdbx_strand_id
1 'polypeptide(L)'
;MREVNVRVITETVRDLSIRANVELGKDVLDCFEACSKTEASATGRAILAQFVENAKIAVTERMPLCQDTGFAVVFLDIGQEVRLVGGDVNEAVHEGVRQGYKEGYLRKSIVKDPLRRVNTGDNTPAVIHARIVPGDKIHITLAAKGGGSENMSGIAMLRPADGIEGVKKFVVERVDKAGPNPCPPTIVGVGIGGTFEIAALLS
;
A
#
# COMPACT_ATOMS: atom_id res chain seq x y z
N MET A 1 4.40 -27.72 15.44
CA MET A 1 4.93 -27.20 14.18
C MET A 1 3.94 -27.46 13.04
N ARG A 2 3.36 -26.41 12.46
CA ARG A 2 2.41 -26.45 11.35
C ARG A 2 3.17 -26.27 10.05
N GLU A 3 2.95 -27.15 9.08
CA GLU A 3 3.53 -26.99 7.74
C GLU A 3 2.60 -26.15 6.85
N VAL A 4 3.18 -25.21 6.11
CA VAL A 4 2.47 -24.39 5.11
C VAL A 4 3.25 -24.43 3.80
N ASN A 5 2.58 -24.88 2.74
CA ASN A 5 3.17 -24.86 1.41
C ASN A 5 3.17 -23.43 0.86
N VAL A 6 4.32 -22.96 0.35
CA VAL A 6 4.47 -21.60 -0.18
C VAL A 6 3.53 -21.30 -1.35
N ARG A 7 2.99 -22.30 -2.05
CA ARG A 7 1.94 -22.12 -3.05
C ARG A 7 0.71 -21.40 -2.49
N VAL A 8 0.35 -21.66 -1.24
CA VAL A 8 -0.77 -20.96 -0.57
C VAL A 8 -0.46 -19.46 -0.42
N ILE A 9 0.82 -19.11 -0.20
CA ILE A 9 1.28 -17.72 -0.13
C ILE A 9 1.18 -17.07 -1.51
N THR A 10 1.60 -17.75 -2.58
CA THR A 10 1.44 -17.29 -3.96
C THR A 10 -0.01 -16.98 -4.29
N GLU A 11 -0.93 -17.93 -4.04
CA GLU A 11 -2.36 -17.77 -4.30
C GLU A 11 -2.95 -16.62 -3.48
N THR A 12 -2.56 -16.51 -2.20
CA THR A 12 -3.03 -15.43 -1.31
C THR A 12 -2.54 -14.06 -1.77
N VAL A 13 -1.26 -13.92 -2.14
CA VAL A 13 -0.68 -12.65 -2.61
C VAL A 13 -1.27 -12.25 -3.96
N ARG A 14 -1.55 -13.20 -4.85
CA ARG A 14 -2.26 -12.95 -6.11
C ARG A 14 -3.63 -12.33 -5.84
N ASP A 15 -4.43 -12.98 -4.99
CA ASP A 15 -5.78 -12.52 -4.67
C ASP A 15 -5.76 -11.16 -3.97
N LEU A 16 -4.82 -10.96 -3.03
CA LEU A 16 -4.64 -9.67 -2.36
C LEU A 16 -4.21 -8.56 -3.33
N SER A 17 -3.35 -8.85 -4.31
CA SER A 17 -2.91 -7.87 -5.31
C SER A 17 -4.09 -7.33 -6.13
N ILE A 18 -5.01 -8.22 -6.52
CA ILE A 18 -6.22 -7.85 -7.26
C ILE A 18 -7.17 -7.09 -6.34
N ARG A 19 -7.49 -7.64 -5.17
CA ARG A 19 -8.43 -7.05 -4.23
C ARG A 19 -8.01 -5.65 -3.76
N ALA A 20 -6.73 -5.45 -3.42
CA ALA A 20 -6.22 -4.14 -3.00
C ALA A 20 -6.32 -3.05 -4.08
N ASN A 21 -6.41 -3.43 -5.35
CA ASN A 21 -6.55 -2.49 -6.47
C ASN A 21 -8.00 -2.29 -6.92
N VAL A 22 -8.92 -3.19 -6.57
CA VAL A 22 -10.31 -3.20 -7.05
C VAL A 22 -11.30 -2.84 -5.93
N GLU A 23 -11.05 -3.28 -4.71
CA GLU A 23 -11.92 -3.09 -3.54
C GLU A 23 -11.39 -1.94 -2.68
N LEU A 24 -12.13 -0.83 -2.60
CA LEU A 24 -11.87 0.22 -1.63
C LEU A 24 -12.33 -0.22 -0.24
N GLY A 25 -11.55 0.07 0.79
CA GLY A 25 -11.90 -0.22 2.19
C GLY A 25 -13.26 0.35 2.57
N LYS A 26 -14.09 -0.42 3.29
CA LYS A 26 -15.44 -0.02 3.68
C LYS A 26 -15.44 1.26 4.53
N ASP A 27 -14.47 1.38 5.43
CA ASP A 27 -14.24 2.56 6.26
C ASP A 27 -14.00 3.82 5.42
N VAL A 28 -13.17 3.72 4.37
CA VAL A 28 -12.89 4.83 3.45
C VAL A 28 -14.11 5.17 2.60
N LEU A 29 -14.82 4.16 2.08
CA LEU A 29 -16.02 4.36 1.28
C LEU A 29 -17.14 5.03 2.10
N ASP A 30 -17.42 4.50 3.30
CA ASP A 30 -18.40 5.07 4.24
C ASP A 30 -18.05 6.53 4.59
N CYS A 31 -16.75 6.82 4.77
CA CYS A 31 -16.26 8.17 5.01
C CYS A 31 -16.53 9.09 3.81
N PHE A 32 -16.22 8.65 2.58
CA PHE A 32 -16.48 9.45 1.38
C PHE A 32 -17.98 9.72 1.20
N GLU A 33 -18.83 8.73 1.42
CA GLU A 33 -20.29 8.90 1.35
C GLU A 33 -20.80 9.89 2.41
N ALA A 34 -20.31 9.80 3.65
CA ALA A 34 -20.66 10.74 4.71
C ALA A 34 -20.19 12.16 4.37
N CYS A 35 -18.92 12.32 4.03
CA CYS A 35 -18.32 13.61 3.68
C CYS A 35 -18.97 14.25 2.46
N SER A 36 -19.41 13.48 1.46
CA SER A 36 -20.09 14.01 0.28
C SER A 36 -21.38 14.78 0.61
N LYS A 37 -22.01 14.46 1.75
CA LYS A 37 -23.26 15.09 2.23
C LYS A 37 -22.99 16.35 3.05
N THR A 38 -21.84 16.42 3.73
CA THR A 38 -21.51 17.49 4.68
C THR A 38 -20.45 18.47 4.18
N GLU A 39 -19.70 18.11 3.12
CA GLU A 39 -18.65 18.93 2.55
C GLU A 39 -19.23 20.27 2.06
N ALA A 40 -18.61 21.38 2.46
CA ALA A 40 -19.08 22.72 2.15
C ALA A 40 -18.80 23.12 0.70
N SER A 41 -17.63 22.71 0.17
CA SER A 41 -17.22 22.98 -1.20
C SER A 41 -18.06 22.21 -2.20
N ALA A 42 -18.68 22.92 -3.15
CA ALA A 42 -19.40 22.28 -4.26
C ALA A 42 -18.48 21.35 -5.09
N THR A 43 -17.25 21.80 -5.34
CA THR A 43 -16.23 20.99 -6.02
C THR A 43 -15.82 19.79 -5.18
N GLY A 44 -15.63 19.97 -3.87
CA GLY A 44 -15.30 18.87 -2.95
C GLY A 44 -16.37 17.78 -2.92
N ARG A 45 -17.66 18.16 -2.83
CA ARG A 45 -18.79 17.22 -2.92
C ARG A 45 -18.78 16.45 -4.24
N ALA A 46 -18.55 17.13 -5.36
CA ALA A 46 -18.51 16.50 -6.68
C ALA A 46 -17.36 15.48 -6.79
N ILE A 47 -16.17 15.81 -6.29
CA ILE A 47 -15.00 14.91 -6.27
C ILE A 47 -15.27 13.67 -5.40
N LEU A 48 -15.83 13.85 -4.19
CA LEU A 48 -16.18 12.74 -3.31
C LEU A 48 -17.22 11.80 -3.95
N ALA A 49 -18.23 12.36 -4.61
CA ALA A 49 -19.21 11.57 -5.35
C ALA A 49 -18.55 10.77 -6.50
N GLN A 50 -17.58 11.36 -7.21
CA GLN A 50 -16.80 10.65 -8.22
C GLN A 50 -15.97 9.51 -7.63
N PHE A 51 -15.38 9.67 -6.45
CA PHE A 51 -14.65 8.58 -5.78
C PHE A 51 -15.57 7.41 -5.40
N VAL A 52 -16.75 7.71 -4.86
CA VAL A 52 -17.76 6.68 -4.55
C VAL A 52 -18.20 5.95 -5.81
N GLU A 53 -18.46 6.68 -6.90
CA GLU A 53 -18.86 6.08 -8.18
C GLU A 53 -17.73 5.23 -8.78
N ASN A 54 -16.50 5.74 -8.78
CA ASN A 54 -15.32 5.02 -9.24
C ASN A 54 -15.12 3.71 -8.46
N ALA A 55 -15.34 3.71 -7.14
CA ALA A 55 -15.27 2.51 -6.32
C ALA A 55 -16.34 1.46 -6.70
N LYS A 56 -17.55 1.90 -7.06
CA LYS A 56 -18.62 1.00 -7.54
C LYS A 56 -18.29 0.41 -8.91
N ILE A 57 -17.79 1.23 -9.82
CA ILE A 57 -17.37 0.81 -11.16
C ILE A 57 -16.22 -0.20 -11.04
N ALA A 58 -15.21 0.07 -10.22
CA ALA A 58 -14.07 -0.81 -10.02
C ALA A 58 -14.51 -2.24 -9.65
N VAL A 59 -15.41 -2.39 -8.67
CA VAL A 59 -15.92 -3.70 -8.24
C VAL A 59 -16.81 -4.35 -9.32
N THR A 60 -17.71 -3.58 -9.93
CA THR A 60 -18.70 -4.11 -10.90
C THR A 60 -18.04 -4.56 -12.20
N GLU A 61 -17.14 -3.74 -12.73
CA GLU A 61 -16.44 -3.98 -14.00
C GLU A 61 -15.13 -4.74 -13.80
N ARG A 62 -14.75 -5.05 -12.55
CA ARG A 62 -13.47 -5.68 -12.19
C ARG A 62 -12.27 -4.94 -12.76
N MET A 63 -12.27 -3.62 -12.59
CA MET A 63 -11.21 -2.73 -13.05
C MET A 63 -10.49 -2.09 -11.86
N PRO A 64 -9.20 -1.72 -12.01
CA PRO A 64 -8.49 -1.04 -10.95
C PRO A 64 -9.07 0.35 -10.66
N LEU A 65 -9.08 0.73 -9.38
CA LEU A 65 -9.52 2.04 -8.89
C LEU A 65 -8.69 3.20 -9.46
N CYS A 66 -7.44 2.93 -9.83
CA CYS A 66 -6.47 3.94 -10.29
C CYS A 66 -5.63 3.38 -11.43
N GLN A 67 -5.23 4.24 -12.37
CA GLN A 67 -4.27 3.87 -13.42
C GLN A 67 -2.90 3.48 -12.86
N ASP A 68 -2.54 4.01 -11.68
CA ASP A 68 -1.36 3.60 -10.94
C ASP A 68 -1.72 2.52 -9.93
N THR A 69 -1.54 1.27 -10.33
CA THR A 69 -1.77 0.08 -9.49
C THR A 69 -0.62 -0.21 -8.52
N GLY A 70 0.32 0.74 -8.38
CA GLY A 70 1.29 0.82 -7.29
C GLY A 70 2.39 -0.24 -7.28
N PHE A 71 3.29 -0.07 -6.31
CA PHE A 71 4.29 -1.04 -5.88
C PHE A 71 3.62 -2.05 -4.95
N ALA A 72 3.88 -3.34 -5.15
CA ALA A 72 3.46 -4.36 -4.20
C ALA A 72 4.40 -4.33 -2.98
N VAL A 73 3.91 -3.84 -1.85
CA VAL A 73 4.59 -3.91 -0.55
C VAL A 73 3.90 -4.98 0.28
N VAL A 74 4.63 -6.04 0.64
CA VAL A 74 4.08 -7.22 1.30
C VAL A 74 4.71 -7.37 2.68
N PHE A 75 3.87 -7.37 3.70
CA PHE A 75 4.24 -7.66 5.08
C PHE A 75 3.86 -9.10 5.41
N LEU A 76 4.86 -9.89 5.81
CA LEU A 76 4.72 -11.29 6.20
C LEU A 76 5.04 -11.44 7.69
N ASP A 77 4.00 -11.66 8.48
CA ASP A 77 4.12 -12.06 9.87
C ASP A 77 4.03 -13.58 9.93
N ILE A 78 5.18 -14.23 10.09
CA ILE A 78 5.30 -15.69 10.05
C ILE A 78 5.39 -16.21 11.49
N GLY A 79 4.41 -17.01 11.89
CA GLY A 79 4.40 -17.67 13.18
C GLY A 79 5.65 -18.54 13.39
N GLN A 80 6.27 -18.47 14.56
CA GLN A 80 7.47 -19.23 14.92
C GLN A 80 7.26 -20.75 14.84
N GLU A 81 6.03 -21.21 14.99
CA GLU A 81 5.64 -22.62 14.87
C GLU A 81 5.31 -23.04 13.43
N VAL A 82 5.51 -22.14 12.45
CA VAL A 82 5.26 -22.41 11.03
C VAL A 82 6.54 -22.89 10.36
N ARG A 83 6.43 -24.03 9.65
CA ARG A 83 7.45 -24.51 8.72
C ARG A 83 6.97 -24.28 7.28
N LEU A 84 7.66 -23.41 6.56
CA LEU A 84 7.41 -23.21 5.14
C LEU A 84 8.02 -24.36 4.33
N VAL A 85 7.24 -24.91 3.41
CA VAL A 85 7.65 -26.02 2.54
C VAL A 85 7.28 -25.75 1.09
N GLY A 86 7.89 -26.48 0.15
CA GLY A 86 7.54 -26.42 -1.27
C GLY A 86 8.24 -25.32 -2.09
N GLY A 87 9.13 -24.53 -1.50
CA GLY A 87 9.96 -23.56 -2.23
C GLY A 87 10.44 -22.39 -1.39
N ASP A 88 10.97 -21.39 -2.08
CA ASP A 88 11.38 -20.10 -1.50
C ASP A 88 10.16 -19.18 -1.31
N VAL A 89 10.06 -18.55 -0.15
CA VAL A 89 8.91 -17.70 0.20
C VAL A 89 8.91 -16.37 -0.54
N ASN A 90 10.09 -15.80 -0.83
CA ASN A 90 10.18 -14.53 -1.56
C ASN A 90 9.78 -14.74 -3.02
N GLU A 91 10.23 -15.84 -3.63
CA GLU A 91 9.79 -16.23 -4.98
C GLU A 91 8.28 -16.51 -5.01
N ALA A 92 7.73 -17.15 -3.97
CA ALA A 92 6.29 -17.35 -3.87
C ALA A 92 5.51 -16.03 -3.82
N VAL A 93 6.01 -15.02 -3.11
CA VAL A 93 5.43 -13.66 -3.09
C VAL A 93 5.56 -12.98 -4.45
N HIS A 94 6.74 -13.00 -5.06
CA HIS A 94 6.97 -12.41 -6.38
C HIS A 94 6.08 -13.05 -7.45
N GLU A 95 5.91 -14.37 -7.41
CA GLU A 95 5.03 -15.08 -8.31
C GLU A 95 3.55 -14.73 -8.07
N GLY A 96 3.15 -14.57 -6.80
CA GLY A 96 1.79 -14.10 -6.47
C GLY A 96 1.53 -12.71 -7.04
N VAL A 97 2.48 -11.79 -6.91
CA VAL A 97 2.39 -10.45 -7.51
C VAL A 97 2.33 -10.53 -9.04
N ARG A 98 3.20 -11.31 -9.68
CA ARG A 98 3.21 -11.52 -11.13
C ARG A 98 1.86 -12.02 -11.64
N GLN A 99 1.29 -13.02 -10.99
CA GLN A 99 -0.02 -13.57 -11.31
C GLN A 99 -1.12 -12.53 -11.08
N GLY A 100 -1.13 -11.86 -9.92
CA GLY A 100 -2.16 -10.89 -9.56
C GLY A 100 -2.20 -9.70 -10.52
N TYR A 101 -1.04 -9.17 -10.89
CA TYR A 101 -0.95 -8.07 -11.85
C TYR A 101 -1.30 -8.48 -13.28
N LYS A 102 -1.09 -9.75 -13.66
CA LYS A 102 -1.50 -10.27 -14.96
C LYS A 102 -3.00 -10.55 -15.01
N GLU A 103 -3.54 -11.27 -14.04
CA GLU A 103 -4.92 -11.72 -13.98
C GLU A 103 -5.90 -10.59 -13.64
N GLY A 104 -5.48 -9.64 -12.81
CA GLY A 104 -6.24 -8.43 -12.49
C GLY A 104 -6.14 -7.31 -13.53
N TYR A 105 -5.49 -7.55 -14.67
CA TYR A 105 -5.24 -6.53 -15.71
C TYR A 105 -4.61 -5.24 -15.16
N LEU A 106 -3.74 -5.37 -14.16
CA LEU A 106 -3.12 -4.24 -13.46
C LEU A 106 -1.92 -3.70 -14.24
N ARG A 107 -1.58 -2.42 -14.01
CA ARG A 107 -0.43 -1.78 -14.64
C ARG A 107 0.88 -2.29 -14.02
N LYS A 108 1.86 -2.61 -14.87
CA LYS A 108 3.22 -2.98 -14.43
C LYS A 108 4.12 -1.75 -14.46
N SER A 109 4.36 -1.17 -13.29
CA SER A 109 5.05 0.10 -13.10
C SER A 109 6.52 -0.07 -12.73
N ILE A 110 6.97 -1.25 -12.32
CA ILE A 110 8.34 -1.48 -11.85
C ILE A 110 9.34 -1.51 -13.01
N VAL A 111 10.50 -0.91 -12.78
CA VAL A 111 11.66 -0.91 -13.68
C VAL A 111 12.82 -1.69 -13.06
N LYS A 112 13.58 -2.40 -13.91
CA LYS A 112 14.75 -3.19 -13.51
C LYS A 112 15.91 -2.33 -13.00
N ASP A 113 16.03 -1.14 -13.55
CA ASP A 113 17.13 -0.22 -13.30
C ASP A 113 16.56 1.21 -13.24
N PRO A 114 16.85 1.98 -12.18
CA PRO A 114 16.27 3.30 -11.99
C PRO A 114 16.76 4.34 -13.02
N LEU A 115 17.93 4.14 -13.62
CA LEU A 115 18.52 5.05 -14.60
C LEU A 115 18.16 4.66 -16.03
N ARG A 116 18.24 3.37 -16.36
CA ARG A 116 17.91 2.85 -17.71
C ARG A 116 16.41 2.67 -17.91
N ARG A 117 15.63 2.58 -16.82
CA ARG A 117 14.16 2.57 -16.79
C ARG A 117 13.51 1.47 -17.64
N VAL A 118 14.19 0.34 -17.81
CA VAL A 118 13.64 -0.81 -18.52
C VAL A 118 12.55 -1.47 -17.65
N ASN A 119 11.32 -1.51 -18.13
CA ASN A 119 10.19 -2.11 -17.40
C ASN A 119 10.40 -3.62 -17.16
N THR A 120 9.93 -4.14 -16.03
CA THR A 120 10.05 -5.57 -15.72
C THR A 120 9.03 -6.43 -16.46
N GLY A 121 7.87 -5.86 -16.83
CA GLY A 121 6.79 -6.53 -17.56
C GLY A 121 5.79 -7.29 -16.67
N ASP A 122 6.02 -7.28 -15.35
CA ASP A 122 5.33 -8.12 -14.37
C ASP A 122 5.10 -7.46 -13.00
N ASN A 123 5.53 -6.20 -12.82
CA ASN A 123 5.45 -5.46 -11.56
C ASN A 123 6.26 -6.04 -10.38
N THR A 124 7.23 -6.90 -10.66
CA THR A 124 8.20 -7.43 -9.70
C THR A 124 9.55 -6.70 -9.87
N PRO A 125 10.43 -6.68 -8.84
CA PRO A 125 10.27 -7.28 -7.51
C PRO A 125 9.26 -6.52 -6.63
N ALA A 126 8.61 -7.27 -5.74
CA ALA A 126 7.84 -6.70 -4.63
C ALA A 126 8.78 -6.26 -3.50
N VAL A 127 8.36 -5.29 -2.69
CA VAL A 127 9.02 -4.99 -1.42
C VAL A 127 8.49 -5.96 -0.37
N ILE A 128 9.37 -6.72 0.28
CA ILE A 128 8.97 -7.77 1.23
C ILE A 128 9.53 -7.45 2.61
N HIS A 129 8.63 -7.25 3.57
CA HIS A 129 8.94 -7.12 4.99
C HIS A 129 8.50 -8.40 5.70
N ALA A 130 9.44 -9.28 6.02
CA ALA A 130 9.16 -10.52 6.74
C ALA A 130 9.64 -10.43 8.19
N ARG A 131 8.81 -10.84 9.14
CA ARG A 131 9.19 -10.99 10.54
C ARG A 131 8.62 -12.28 11.15
N ILE A 132 9.35 -12.82 12.12
CA ILE A 132 8.89 -13.95 12.91
C ILE A 132 8.08 -13.44 14.10
N VAL A 133 6.89 -14.01 14.31
CA VAL A 133 5.97 -13.66 15.40
C VAL A 133 5.57 -14.92 16.19
N PRO A 134 5.07 -14.81 17.43
CA PRO A 134 4.55 -15.97 18.16
C PRO A 134 3.36 -16.64 17.45
N GLY A 135 3.23 -17.96 17.59
CA GLY A 135 2.09 -18.74 17.10
C GLY A 135 2.36 -19.55 15.83
N ASP A 136 1.30 -20.10 15.24
CA ASP A 136 1.32 -21.07 14.14
C ASP A 136 0.57 -20.59 12.89
N LYS A 137 0.41 -19.27 12.76
CA LYS A 137 -0.29 -18.63 11.63
C LYS A 137 0.67 -17.76 10.84
N ILE A 138 0.34 -17.59 9.56
CA ILE A 138 0.94 -16.55 8.73
C ILE A 138 -0.12 -15.47 8.55
N HIS A 139 0.25 -14.22 8.79
CA HIS A 139 -0.57 -13.07 8.45
C HIS A 139 0.12 -12.29 7.33
N ILE A 140 -0.62 -12.02 6.26
CA ILE A 140 -0.11 -11.34 5.06
C ILE A 140 -0.90 -10.05 4.91
N THR A 141 -0.20 -8.94 4.88
CA THR A 141 -0.75 -7.65 4.47
C THR A 141 -0.08 -7.24 3.17
N LEU A 142 -0.89 -6.82 2.19
CA LEU A 142 -0.40 -6.26 0.93
C LEU A 142 -0.89 -4.83 0.80
N ALA A 143 0.03 -3.91 0.57
CA ALA A 143 -0.26 -2.54 0.19
C ALA A 143 0.15 -2.32 -1.27
N ALA A 144 -0.80 -1.89 -2.11
CA ALA A 144 -0.54 -1.41 -3.46
C ALA A 144 -0.16 0.08 -3.40
N LYS A 145 1.12 0.35 -3.15
CA LYS A 145 1.59 1.72 -2.87
C LYS A 145 1.76 2.52 -4.16
N GLY A 146 0.84 3.44 -4.43
CA GLY A 146 0.91 4.33 -5.58
C GLY A 146 2.15 5.25 -5.54
N GLY A 147 2.81 5.45 -6.68
CA GLY A 147 4.00 6.29 -6.77
C GLY A 147 3.71 7.77 -6.50
N GLY A 148 2.50 8.24 -6.83
CA GLY A 148 2.07 9.61 -6.53
C GLY A 148 2.07 9.92 -5.04
N SER A 149 1.54 9.03 -4.21
CA SER A 149 1.57 9.18 -2.75
C SER A 149 2.94 8.87 -2.17
N GLU A 150 3.71 7.95 -2.77
CA GLU A 150 5.07 7.63 -2.33
C GLU A 150 6.01 8.82 -2.42
N ASN A 151 5.93 9.58 -3.52
CA ASN A 151 6.77 10.74 -3.73
C ASN A 151 6.51 11.89 -2.74
N MET A 152 5.35 11.86 -2.05
CA MET A 152 4.98 12.87 -1.06
C MET A 152 5.42 12.51 0.36
N SER A 153 5.97 11.30 0.56
CA SER A 153 6.57 10.87 1.82
C SER A 153 7.74 11.78 2.20
N GLY A 154 7.97 11.96 3.50
CA GLY A 154 9.06 12.77 4.01
C GLY A 154 9.58 12.23 5.34
N ILE A 155 10.86 12.45 5.58
CA ILE A 155 11.53 12.02 6.81
C ILE A 155 12.48 13.11 7.31
N ALA A 156 12.55 13.28 8.63
CA ALA A 156 13.43 14.23 9.28
C ALA A 156 13.96 13.68 10.61
N MET A 157 15.26 13.91 10.86
CA MET A 157 15.90 13.59 12.13
C MET A 157 15.87 14.84 13.02
N LEU A 158 14.92 14.88 13.94
CA LEU A 158 14.75 16.01 14.87
C LEU A 158 15.73 15.92 16.04
N ARG A 159 16.16 17.07 16.55
CA ARG A 159 16.94 17.14 17.78
C ARG A 159 16.00 17.02 18.99
N PRO A 160 16.47 16.53 20.14
CA PRO A 160 15.67 16.49 21.36
C PRO A 160 15.05 17.86 21.73
N ALA A 161 15.78 18.94 21.47
CA ALA A 161 15.34 20.31 21.74
C ALA A 161 14.19 20.81 20.83
N ASP A 162 13.97 20.19 19.67
CA ASP A 162 12.88 20.59 18.77
C ASP A 162 11.50 20.15 19.33
N GLY A 163 11.47 19.10 20.15
CA GLY A 163 10.29 18.65 20.89
C GLY A 163 9.07 18.38 20.01
N ILE A 164 7.89 18.45 20.63
CA ILE A 164 6.60 18.22 19.95
C ILE A 164 6.31 19.30 18.88
N GLU A 165 6.77 20.53 19.09
CA GLU A 165 6.54 21.61 18.14
C GLU A 165 7.33 21.40 16.84
N GLY A 166 8.54 20.84 16.92
CA GLY A 166 9.30 20.40 15.75
C GLY A 166 8.56 19.31 14.95
N VAL A 167 7.95 18.34 15.64
CA VAL A 167 7.15 17.29 14.99
C VAL A 167 5.93 17.87 14.28
N LYS A 168 5.12 18.69 14.98
CA LYS A 168 3.93 19.32 14.39
C LYS A 168 4.30 20.16 13.16
N LYS A 169 5.34 20.99 13.29
CA LYS A 169 5.85 21.82 12.20
C LYS A 169 6.23 20.96 10.99
N PHE A 170 6.98 19.88 11.21
CA PHE A 170 7.38 18.98 10.14
C PHE A 170 6.16 18.37 9.42
N VAL A 171 5.20 17.82 10.17
CA VAL A 171 4.00 17.20 9.59
C VAL A 171 3.18 18.21 8.77
N VAL A 172 2.90 19.38 9.33
CA VAL A 172 2.12 20.42 8.63
C VAL A 172 2.84 20.88 7.36
N GLU A 173 4.15 21.14 7.43
CA GLU A 173 4.93 21.51 6.24
C GLU A 173 4.96 20.41 5.18
N ARG A 174 4.98 19.13 5.58
CA ARG A 174 4.92 18.03 4.61
C ARG A 174 3.57 17.97 3.91
N VAL A 175 2.47 18.10 4.64
CA VAL A 175 1.11 18.10 4.06
C VAL A 175 0.92 19.30 3.13
N ASP A 176 1.34 20.49 3.54
CA ASP A 176 1.28 21.70 2.72
C ASP A 176 2.11 21.57 1.44
N LYS A 177 3.34 21.07 1.55
CA LYS A 177 4.22 20.82 0.40
C LYS A 177 3.68 19.75 -0.55
N ALA A 178 3.02 18.71 -0.02
CA ALA A 178 2.42 17.65 -0.82
C ALA A 178 1.25 18.20 -1.65
N GLY A 179 0.44 19.10 -1.07
CA GLY A 179 -0.67 19.76 -1.74
C GLY A 179 -1.63 18.76 -2.40
N PRO A 180 -2.04 18.96 -3.67
CA PRO A 180 -2.99 18.09 -4.35
C PRO A 180 -2.35 16.82 -4.96
N ASN A 181 -1.02 16.68 -4.89
CA ASN A 181 -0.29 15.61 -5.59
C ASN A 181 -0.68 14.17 -5.17
N PRO A 182 -0.99 13.86 -3.89
CA PRO A 182 -1.36 12.50 -3.49
C PRO A 182 -2.87 12.21 -3.65
N CYS A 183 -3.58 12.93 -4.52
CA CYS A 183 -5.02 12.76 -4.79
C CYS A 183 -5.89 12.85 -3.52
N PRO A 184 -6.03 14.04 -2.91
CA PRO A 184 -6.83 14.20 -1.69
C PRO A 184 -8.31 13.78 -1.91
N PRO A 185 -9.02 13.36 -0.84
CA PRO A 185 -8.68 13.49 0.58
C PRO A 185 -7.58 12.52 1.05
N THR A 186 -6.61 13.04 1.81
CA THR A 186 -5.39 12.31 2.18
C THR A 186 -5.48 11.76 3.60
N ILE A 187 -5.15 10.47 3.76
CA ILE A 187 -4.86 9.86 5.06
C ILE A 187 -3.40 10.17 5.39
N VAL A 188 -3.15 10.87 6.50
CA VAL A 188 -1.80 11.28 6.90
C VAL A 188 -1.23 10.28 7.90
N GLY A 189 -0.24 9.52 7.46
CA GLY A 189 0.57 8.64 8.30
C GLY A 189 1.72 9.39 8.99
N VAL A 190 1.92 9.17 10.29
CA VAL A 190 2.97 9.86 11.08
C VAL A 190 3.69 8.86 11.98
N GLY A 191 4.88 8.44 11.56
CA GLY A 191 5.78 7.61 12.35
C GLY A 191 6.75 8.47 13.19
N ILE A 192 6.81 8.24 14.50
CA ILE A 192 7.68 8.97 15.42
C ILE A 192 8.53 7.99 16.21
N GLY A 193 9.85 8.19 16.16
CA GLY A 193 10.83 7.40 16.89
C GLY A 193 11.51 6.32 16.06
N GLY A 194 12.37 5.54 16.72
CA GLY A 194 13.22 4.57 16.05
C GLY A 194 14.33 5.23 15.21
N THR A 195 14.95 4.42 14.35
CA THR A 195 15.89 4.91 13.32
C THR A 195 15.12 5.39 12.09
N PHE A 196 15.84 5.89 11.09
CA PHE A 196 15.27 6.33 9.81
C PHE A 196 14.28 5.30 9.22
N GLU A 197 14.67 4.04 9.15
CA GLU A 197 13.86 2.96 8.57
C GLU A 197 12.62 2.67 9.41
N ILE A 198 12.76 2.60 10.74
CA ILE A 198 11.64 2.30 11.64
C ILE A 198 10.61 3.43 11.61
N ALA A 199 11.03 4.68 11.58
CA ALA A 199 10.12 5.82 11.47
C ALA A 199 9.25 5.74 10.20
N ALA A 200 9.85 5.34 9.07
CA ALA A 200 9.13 5.15 7.80
C ALA A 200 8.20 3.92 7.83
N LEU A 201 8.55 2.86 8.55
CA LEU A 201 7.69 1.68 8.72
C LEU A 201 6.51 1.92 9.68
N LEU A 202 6.65 2.86 10.62
CA LEU A 202 5.60 3.21 11.59
C LEU A 202 4.57 4.20 11.02
N SER A 203 4.90 4.90 9.93
CA SER A 203 4.05 5.94 9.36
C SER A 203 2.88 5.38 8.57
#